data_AF-A0A401H8N3-F1
#
_entry.id   AF-A0A401H8N3-F1
#
_cell.length_a   1.000
_cell.length_b   1.000
_cell.length_c   1.000
_cell.angle_alpha   90.00
_cell.angle_beta   90.00
_cell.angle_gamma   90.00
#
_symmetry.space_group_name_H-M   'P 1'
#
loop_
_entity.id
_entity.type
_entity.pdbx_description
1 polymer ?
#
loop_
_entity_poly.entity_id
_entity_poly.type
_entity_poly.pdbx_seq_one_letter_code
_entity_poly.pdbx_strand_id
1 'polypeptide(L)'
;LEVPGVQGVPGVALRVVVVYDISDDGVRLRVARTLESWGLHRIQRSAFVGRMQRARMRDLARLLEGMINPGTDTVHIIPLPSHEWERTLVLGTPWGERRVESAAILQG
;
A
#
# COMPACT_ATOMS: atom_id res chain seq x y z
N LEU A 1 -3.72 -20.05 -5.74
CA LEU A 1 -3.17 -20.38 -4.40
C LEU A 1 -3.91 -19.51 -3.39
N GLU A 2 -4.89 -20.08 -2.70
CA GLU A 2 -5.62 -19.38 -1.63
C GLU A 2 -4.79 -19.47 -0.34
N VAL A 3 -4.53 -18.32 0.30
CA VAL A 3 -3.91 -18.28 1.63
C VAL A 3 -5.00 -18.58 2.67
N PRO A 4 -4.94 -19.69 3.42
CA PRO A 4 -5.98 -20.02 4.39
C PRO A 4 -5.84 -19.15 5.65
N GLY A 5 -6.94 -18.59 6.16
CA GLY A 5 -6.99 -18.13 7.56
C GLY A 5 -7.41 -16.69 7.85
N VAL A 6 -7.71 -15.83 6.86
CA VAL A 6 -8.28 -14.50 7.13
C VAL A 6 -9.68 -14.39 6.54
N GLN A 7 -10.63 -15.11 7.15
CA GLN A 7 -12.05 -14.78 6.99
C GLN A 7 -12.27 -13.40 7.62
N GLY A 8 -12.61 -12.42 6.78
CA GLY A 8 -12.75 -11.04 7.20
C GLY A 8 -13.84 -10.89 8.24
N VAL A 9 -13.45 -10.50 9.45
CA VAL A 9 -14.38 -9.99 10.47
C VAL A 9 -15.12 -8.79 9.88
N PRO A 10 -16.46 -8.82 9.73
CA PRO A 10 -17.23 -7.68 9.25
C PRO A 10 -17.03 -6.50 10.21
N GLY A 11 -16.65 -5.33 9.69
CA GLY A 11 -16.53 -4.09 10.46
C GLY A 11 -15.12 -3.67 10.88
N VAL A 12 -14.08 -4.48 10.63
CA VAL A 12 -12.69 -4.03 10.87
C VAL A 12 -12.23 -3.16 9.70
N ALA A 13 -11.94 -1.89 9.98
CA ALA A 13 -11.30 -1.00 9.01
C ALA A 13 -9.94 -1.60 8.60
N LEU A 14 -9.85 -2.08 7.35
CA LEU A 14 -8.60 -2.56 6.77
C LEU A 14 -7.78 -1.37 6.27
N ARG A 15 -6.50 -1.35 6.65
CA ARG A 15 -5.50 -0.62 5.88
C ARG A 15 -4.97 -1.54 4.80
N VAL A 16 -4.55 -0.94 3.71
CA VAL A 16 -3.87 -1.62 2.61
C VAL A 16 -2.56 -0.92 2.40
N VAL A 17 -1.47 -1.68 2.44
CA VAL A 17 -0.15 -1.23 2.04
C VAL A 17 0.10 -1.72 0.61
N VAL A 18 0.49 -0.81 -0.27
CA VAL A 18 0.91 -1.14 -1.63
C VAL A 18 2.39 -0.85 -1.75
N VAL A 19 3.19 -1.86 -2.04
CA VAL A 19 4.62 -1.72 -2.33
C VAL A 19 4.86 -2.18 -3.75
N TYR A 20 5.71 -1.47 -4.47
CA TYR A 20 6.04 -1.85 -5.84
C TYR A 20 7.53 -1.79 -6.14
N ASP A 21 7.95 -2.58 -7.10
CA ASP A 21 9.22 -2.45 -7.80
C ASP A 21 8.87 -2.40 -9.29
N ILE A 22 9.06 -1.24 -9.90
CA ILE A 22 8.65 -0.95 -11.28
C ILE A 22 9.83 -0.34 -12.01
N SER A 23 10.28 -1.05 -13.03
CA SER A 23 11.51 -0.74 -13.76
C SER A 23 11.36 0.55 -14.57
N ASP A 24 10.22 0.73 -15.25
CA ASP A 24 9.97 1.90 -16.08
C ASP A 24 9.50 3.12 -15.26
N ASP A 25 10.19 4.25 -15.46
CA ASP A 25 9.92 5.50 -14.75
C ASP A 25 8.52 6.08 -15.03
N GLY A 26 8.05 5.94 -16.27
CA GLY A 26 6.73 6.41 -16.70
C GLY A 26 5.61 5.56 -16.09
N VAL A 27 5.73 4.23 -16.15
CA VAL A 27 4.81 3.29 -15.49
C VAL A 27 4.79 3.57 -14.00
N ARG A 28 5.95 3.71 -13.35
CA ARG A 28 6.05 3.99 -11.92
C ARG A 28 5.35 5.28 -11.54
N LEU A 29 5.51 6.35 -12.33
CA LEU A 29 4.82 7.63 -12.09
C LEU A 29 3.30 7.50 -12.26
N ARG A 30 2.84 6.76 -13.27
CA ARG A 30 1.39 6.52 -13.48
C ARG A 30 0.80 5.71 -12.33
N VAL A 31 1.44 4.62 -11.92
CA VAL A 31 1.02 3.80 -10.77
C VAL A 31 0.93 4.66 -9.51
N ALA A 32 1.96 5.45 -9.23
CA ALA A 32 1.96 6.41 -8.13
C ALA A 32 0.74 7.35 -8.13
N ARG A 33 0.45 8.01 -9.26
CA ARG A 33 -0.69 8.93 -9.39
C ARG A 33 -2.03 8.21 -9.23
N THR A 34 -2.12 6.98 -9.73
CA THR A 34 -3.31 6.13 -9.54
C THR A 34 -3.50 5.81 -8.06
N LEU A 35 -2.46 5.41 -7.33
CA LEU A 35 -2.58 5.13 -5.90
C LEU A 35 -3.03 6.37 -5.11
N GLU A 36 -2.51 7.55 -5.44
CA GLU A 36 -2.92 8.83 -4.85
C GLU A 36 -4.41 9.14 -5.13
N SER A 37 -4.87 8.97 -6.38
CA SER A 37 -6.28 9.20 -6.75
C SER A 37 -7.24 8.19 -6.12
N TRP A 38 -6.76 7.00 -5.77
CA TRP A 38 -7.51 6.00 -5.02
C TRP A 38 -7.55 6.26 -3.51
N GLY A 39 -6.93 7.35 -3.04
CA GLY A 39 -6.94 7.77 -1.65
C GLY A 39 -5.89 7.07 -0.79
N LEU A 40 -4.83 6.52 -1.40
CA LEU A 40 -3.66 6.06 -0.66
C LEU A 40 -2.64 7.20 -0.55
N HIS A 41 -1.93 7.21 0.56
CA HIS A 41 -0.88 8.17 0.86
C HIS A 41 0.48 7.51 0.69
N ARG A 42 1.39 8.22 0.04
CA ARG A 42 2.77 7.78 -0.14
C ARG A 42 3.51 7.79 1.20
N ILE A 43 4.21 6.71 1.50
CA ILE A 43 5.03 6.55 2.72
C ILE A 43 6.52 6.34 2.41
N GLN A 44 6.83 5.83 1.20
CA GLN A 44 8.18 5.74 0.65
C GLN A 44 8.13 5.98 -0.87
N ARG A 45 9.29 6.10 -1.54
CA ARG A 45 9.37 6.24 -3.01
C ARG A 45 8.50 5.21 -3.74
N SER A 46 8.48 3.98 -3.23
CA SER A 46 7.76 2.86 -3.83
C SER A 46 6.77 2.18 -2.89
N ALA A 47 6.24 2.90 -1.90
CA ALA A 47 5.24 2.36 -0.98
C ALA A 47 4.15 3.37 -0.62
N PHE A 48 2.93 2.87 -0.47
CA PHE A 48 1.70 3.61 -0.21
C PHE A 48 0.85 2.91 0.85
N VAL A 49 0.06 3.67 1.60
CA VAL A 49 -0.90 3.14 2.56
C VAL A 49 -2.24 3.89 2.51
N GLY A 50 -3.35 3.18 2.65
CA GLY A 50 -4.67 3.80 2.71
C GLY A 50 -5.72 2.88 3.31
N ARG A 51 -6.90 3.40 3.59
CA ARG A 51 -8.05 2.59 4.04
C ARG A 51 -8.94 2.25 2.86
N MET A 52 -9.29 0.98 2.70
CA MET A 52 -10.23 0.56 1.67
C MET A 52 -10.95 -0.75 2.03
N GLN A 53 -12.14 -0.92 1.46
CA GLN A 53 -12.89 -2.16 1.56
C GLN A 53 -12.32 -3.23 0.62
N ARG A 54 -12.54 -4.51 0.93
CA ARG A 54 -12.03 -5.64 0.14
C ARG A 54 -12.44 -5.62 -1.33
N ALA A 55 -13.67 -5.19 -1.62
CA ALA A 55 -14.15 -5.07 -3.00
C ALA A 55 -13.30 -4.05 -3.77
N ARG A 56 -13.16 -2.84 -3.23
CA ARG A 56 -12.33 -1.76 -3.80
C ARG A 56 -10.86 -2.16 -3.94
N MET A 57 -10.32 -2.95 -3.01
CA MET A 57 -8.96 -3.51 -3.12
C MET A 57 -8.80 -4.44 -4.32
N ARG A 58 -9.78 -5.31 -4.59
CA ARG A 58 -9.74 -6.19 -5.78
C ARG A 58 -9.83 -5.39 -7.07
N ASP A 59 -10.62 -4.32 -7.09
CA ASP A 59 -10.73 -3.45 -8.26
C ASP A 59 -9.42 -2.70 -8.51
N LEU A 60 -8.77 -2.21 -7.46
CA LEU A 60 -7.42 -1.65 -7.55
C LEU A 60 -6.41 -2.67 -8.09
N ALA A 61 -6.45 -3.91 -7.61
CA ALA A 61 -5.54 -4.97 -8.06
C ALA A 61 -5.64 -5.20 -9.58
N ARG A 62 -6.86 -5.33 -10.12
CA ARG A 62 -7.09 -5.49 -11.57
C ARG A 62 -6.63 -4.29 -12.37
N LEU A 63 -6.84 -3.08 -11.85
CA LEU A 63 -6.37 -1.86 -12.49
C LEU A 63 -4.84 -1.85 -12.58
N LEU A 64 -4.14 -2.16 -11.49
CA LEU A 64 -2.68 -2.16 -11.45
C LEU A 64 -2.08 -3.27 -12.32
N GLU A 65 -2.69 -4.45 -12.35
CA GLU A 65 -2.31 -5.55 -13.24
C GLU A 65 -2.31 -5.12 -14.72
N GLY A 66 -3.29 -4.31 -15.14
CA GLY A 66 -3.34 -3.74 -16.48
C GLY A 66 -2.36 -2.59 -16.76
N MET A 67 -1.68 -2.07 -15.73
CA MET A 67 -0.73 -0.95 -15.86
C MET A 67 0.73 -1.38 -15.92
N ILE A 68 1.06 -2.54 -15.35
CA ILE A 68 2.45 -3.00 -15.14
C ILE A 68 2.87 -4.05 -16.18
N ASN A 69 4.18 -4.27 -16.31
CA ASN A 69 4.73 -5.40 -17.05
C ASN A 69 5.11 -6.54 -16.07
N PRO A 70 4.39 -7.67 -16.04
CA PRO A 70 4.68 -8.76 -15.10
C PRO A 70 6.03 -9.45 -15.32
N GLY A 71 6.71 -9.22 -16.45
CA GLY A 71 8.06 -9.72 -16.70
C GLY A 71 9.17 -8.92 -16.01
N THR A 72 8.90 -7.67 -15.59
CA THR A 72 9.90 -6.75 -15.03
C THR A 72 9.45 -6.02 -13.77
N ASP A 73 8.16 -6.04 -13.49
CA ASP A 73 7.54 -5.26 -12.43
C ASP A 73 6.85 -6.17 -11.42
N THR A 74 6.86 -5.74 -10.16
CA THR A 74 6.18 -6.43 -9.06
C THR A 74 5.38 -5.43 -8.24
N VAL A 75 4.15 -5.79 -7.90
CA VAL A 75 3.29 -5.01 -7.00
C VAL A 75 2.72 -5.92 -5.92
N HIS A 76 2.96 -5.58 -4.67
CA HIS A 76 2.37 -6.23 -3.51
C HIS A 76 1.23 -5.37 -2.96
N ILE A 77 0.07 -5.98 -2.74
CA ILE A 77 -1.09 -5.37 -2.08
C ILE A 77 -1.34 -6.14 -0.80
N ILE A 78 -1.04 -5.53 0.34
CA ILE A 78 -1.00 -6.18 1.65
C ILE A 78 -2.15 -5.62 2.50
N PRO A 79 -3.28 -6.35 2.63
CA PRO A 79 -4.32 -5.97 3.58
C PRO A 79 -3.86 -6.29 5.00
N LEU A 80 -4.03 -5.34 5.91
CA LEU A 80 -3.72 -5.52 7.32
C LEU A 80 -4.78 -4.84 8.21
N PRO A 81 -5.06 -5.38 9.41
CA PRO A 81 -5.87 -4.70 10.40
C PRO A 81 -5.28 -3.33 10.75
N SER A 82 -6.14 -2.32 10.95
CA SER A 82 -5.66 -0.97 11.26
C SER A 82 -4.79 -0.89 12.53
N HIS A 83 -5.06 -1.72 13.54
CA HIS A 83 -4.29 -1.74 14.79
C HIS A 83 -2.87 -2.30 14.62
N GLU A 84 -2.65 -3.19 13.64
CA GLU A 84 -1.31 -3.70 13.34
C GLU A 84 -0.45 -2.61 12.69
N TRP A 85 -1.05 -1.77 11.85
CA TRP A 85 -0.35 -0.63 11.27
C TRP A 85 0.13 0.38 12.32
N GLU A 86 -0.63 0.55 13.41
CA GLU A 86 -0.26 1.45 14.51
C GLU A 86 1.00 0.97 15.27
N ARG A 87 1.46 -0.26 15.02
CA ARG A 87 2.69 -0.81 15.57
C ARG A 87 3.89 -0.67 14.61
N THR A 88 3.70 -0.01 13.47
CA THR A 88 4.77 0.19 12.48
C THR A 88 5.91 1.01 13.07
N LEU A 89 7.14 0.49 12.96
CA LEU A 89 8.35 1.24 13.27
C LEU A 89 8.88 1.91 12.00
N VAL A 90 9.17 3.21 12.08
CA VAL A 90 9.78 3.94 10.97
C VAL A 90 11.19 4.35 11.35
N LEU A 91 12.15 3.94 10.53
CA LEU A 91 13.56 4.31 10.65
C LEU A 91 13.91 5.30 9.54
N GLY A 92 14.61 6.37 9.88
CA GLY A 92 15.01 7.43 8.94
C GLY A 92 13.92 8.47 8.69
N THR A 93 13.98 9.14 7.53
CA THR A 93 13.08 10.25 7.18
C THR A 93 11.89 9.74 6.35
N PRO A 94 10.64 9.82 6.86
CA PRO A 94 9.47 9.41 6.10
C PRO A 94 9.21 10.33 4.90
N TRP A 95 8.53 9.79 3.88
CA TRP A 95 8.16 10.58 2.71
C TRP A 95 6.97 11.51 3.02
N GLY A 96 7.17 12.82 2.91
CA GLY A 96 6.13 13.85 3.08
C GLY A 96 5.97 14.37 4.52
N GLU A 97 5.40 15.59 4.65
CA GLU A 97 5.22 16.31 5.93
C GLU A 97 4.19 15.68 6.88
N ARG A 98 3.36 14.77 6.36
CA ARG A 98 2.34 14.10 7.16
C ARG A 98 3.00 12.93 7.89
N ARG A 99 3.51 13.23 9.09
CA ARG A 99 3.90 12.24 10.11
C ARG A 99 2.91 11.10 10.05
N VAL A 100 3.41 9.88 9.89
CA VAL A 100 2.61 8.67 10.09
C VAL A 100 1.99 8.82 11.47
N GLU A 101 0.67 9.05 11.55
CA GLU A 101 -0.05 9.41 12.79
C GLU A 101 0.10 8.38 13.91
N SER A 102 0.80 7.28 13.67
CA SER A 102 0.85 6.12 14.54
C SER A 102 2.20 5.39 14.52
N ALA A 103 3.20 5.81 13.75
CA ALA A 103 4.48 5.12 13.78
C ALA A 103 5.42 5.79 14.78
N ALA A 104 5.92 5.02 15.74
CA ALA A 104 7.06 5.45 16.53
C ALA A 104 8.25 5.64 15.58
N ILE A 105 8.69 6.88 15.42
CA ILE A 105 9.96 7.18 14.75
C ILE A 105 11.04 6.88 15.77
N LEU A 106 11.76 5.77 15.60
CA LEU A 106 12.93 5.49 16.42
C LEU A 106 14.08 6.33 15.86
N GLN A 107 14.39 7.42 16.57
CA GLN A 107 15.61 8.18 16.37
C GLN A 107 16.71 7.46 17.14
N GLY A 108 17.79 7.09 16.44
CA GLY A 108 19.05 6.68 17.06
C GLY A 108 19.85 7.89 17.53
#